data_AF-E3CB37-F1
#
_entry.id   AF-E3CB37-F1
#
_cell.length_a   1.000
_cell.length_b   1.000
_cell.length_c   1.000
_cell.angle_alpha   90.00
_cell.angle_beta   90.00
_cell.angle_gamma   90.00
#
_symmetry.space_group_name_H-M   'P 1'
#
loop_
_entity.id
_entity.type
_entity.pdbx_description
1 polymer ?
#
loop_
_entity_poly.entity_id
_entity_poly.type
_entity_poly.pdbx_seq_one_letter_code
_entity_poly.pdbx_strand_id
1 'polypeptide(L)' 'MLEHPATQRNLKLLQDYGYQMIQPRDAVLACGDKGAGALAPVETIVETVKENCL' A
#
# COMPACT_ATOMS: atom_id res chain seq x y z
N MET A 1 -6.05 -10.56 4.71
CA MET A 1 -6.03 -9.08 4.79
C MET A 1 -5.52 -8.50 3.47
N LEU A 2 -4.20 -8.37 3.28
CA LEU A 2 -3.64 -7.85 2.03
C LEU A 2 -3.87 -8.79 0.84
N GLU A 3 -3.51 -10.07 0.97
CA GLU A 3 -3.64 -11.09 -0.08
C GLU A 3 -5.07 -11.60 -0.29
N HIS A 4 -6.03 -11.14 0.51
CA HIS A 4 -7.41 -11.60 0.39
C HIS A 4 -7.96 -11.22 -1.00
N PRO A 5 -8.69 -12.12 -1.71
CA PRO A 5 -9.16 -11.84 -3.07
C PRO A 5 -9.98 -10.56 -3.20
N ALA A 6 -10.79 -10.23 -2.20
CA ALA A 6 -11.57 -8.98 -2.18
C ALA A 6 -10.65 -7.73 -2.13
N THR A 7 -9.57 -7.78 -1.34
CA THR A 7 -8.60 -6.68 -1.26
C THR A 7 -7.88 -6.53 -2.58
N GLN A 8 -7.40 -7.63 -3.18
CA GLN A 8 -6.73 -7.61 -4.48
C GLN A 8 -7.63 -7.03 -5.59
N ARG A 9 -8.92 -7.39 -5.58
CA ARG A 9 -9.92 -6.81 -6.50
C ARG A 9 -10.07 -5.29 -6.31
N ASN A 10 -10.15 -4.82 -5.07
CA ASN A 10 -10.28 -3.39 -4.77
C ASN A 10 -9.03 -2.61 -5.18
N LEU A 11 -7.84 -3.15 -4.92
CA LEU A 11 -6.57 -2.55 -5.35
C LEU A 11 -6.51 -2.43 -6.88
N LYS A 12 -6.94 -3.47 -7.60
CA LYS A 12 -7.01 -3.45 -9.06
C LYS A 12 -7.99 -2.39 -9.59
N LEU A 13 -9.18 -2.29 -8.99
CA LEU A 13 -10.17 -1.26 -9.34
C LEU A 13 -9.61 0.16 -9.19
N LEU A 14 -8.89 0.43 -8.09
CA LEU A 14 -8.26 1.74 -7.87
C LEU A 14 -7.16 2.01 -8.92
N GLN A 15 -6.33 1.01 -9.24
CA GLN A 15 -5.34 1.16 -10.32
C GLN A 15 -6.02 1.45 -11.67
N ASP A 16 -7.14 0.80 -11.98
CA ASP A 16 -7.90 1.01 -13.21
C ASP A 16 -8.53 2.41 -13.30
N TYR A 17 -8.85 3.02 -12.15
CA TYR A 17 -9.26 4.43 -12.05
C TYR A 17 -8.09 5.42 -12.13
N GLY A 18 -6.85 4.94 -12.26
CA GLY A 18 -5.65 5.77 -12.37
C GLY A 18 -5.04 6.20 -11.04
N TYR A 19 -5.44 5.58 -9.92
CA TYR A 19 -4.79 5.86 -8.64
C TYR A 19 -3.36 5.30 -8.63
N GLN A 20 -2.44 6.11 -8.13
CA GLN A 20 -1.08 5.67 -7.83
C GLN A 20 -1.04 4.92 -6.51
N MET A 21 -0.53 3.69 -6.54
CA MET A 21 -0.48 2.82 -5.38
C MET A 21 0.89 2.89 -4.71
N ILE A 22 0.93 3.38 -3.47
CA ILE A 22 2.11 3.27 -2.61
C ILE A 22 2.06 1.91 -1.92
N GLN A 23 3.04 1.06 -2.22
CA GLN A 23 3.04 -0.33 -1.73
C GLN A 23 3.32 -0.40 -0.22
N PRO A 24 2.66 -1.32 0.51
CA PRO A 24 3.01 -1.59 1.90
C PRO A 24 4.40 -2.22 2.00
N ARG A 25 4.99 -2.15 3.19
CA ARG A 25 6.29 -2.80 3.48
C ARG A 25 6.11 -4.10 4.25
N ASP A 26 7.14 -4.93 4.21
CA ASP A 26 7.27 -6.07 5.12
C ASP A 26 7.65 -5.60 6.53
N ALA A 27 6.97 -6.15 7.53
CA ALA A 27 7.29 -5.94 8.94
C ALA A 27 6.78 -7.09 9.80
N VAL A 28 7.11 -7.07 11.09
CA VAL A 28 6.29 -7.78 12.07
C VAL A 28 4.98 -7.02 12.18
N LEU A 29 3.88 -7.68 11.84
CA LEU A 29 2.54 -7.13 11.83
C LEU A 29 1.95 -7.14 13.25
N ALA A 30 0.80 -6.50 13.42
CA ALA A 30 0.11 -6.44 14.71
C ALA A 30 -0.28 -7.83 15.27
N CYS A 31 -0.40 -8.85 14.41
CA CYS A 31 -0.64 -10.24 14.81
C CYS A 31 0.63 -11.00 15.22
N GLY A 32 1.82 -10.42 15.06
CA GLY A 32 3.10 -11.08 15.31
C GLY A 32 3.70 -11.79 14.10
N ASP A 33 2.94 -11.96 13.01
CA ASP A 33 3.45 -12.54 11.77
C ASP A 33 4.40 -11.58 11.05
N LYS A 34 5.40 -12.13 10.36
CA LYS A 34 6.28 -11.36 9.46
C LYS A 34 5.75 -11.44 8.03
N GLY A 35 5.41 -10.30 7.44
CA GLY A 35 4.99 -10.24 6.04
C GLY A 35 4.55 -8.86 5.60
N ALA A 36 4.03 -8.78 4.39
CA ALA A 36 3.60 -7.55 3.76
C ALA A 36 2.26 -7.08 4.32
N GLY A 37 2.09 -5.76 4.42
CA GLY A 37 0.83 -5.14 4.86
C GLY A 37 1.00 -4.07 5.93
N ALA A 38 2.23 -3.85 6.40
CA ALA A 38 2.53 -2.67 7.20
C ALA A 38 2.52 -1.41 6.31
N LEU A 39 2.10 -0.29 6.89
CA LEU A 39 2.13 1.00 6.22
C LEU A 39 3.53 1.30 5.69
N ALA A 40 3.61 1.84 4.47
CA ALA A 40 4.85 2.37 3.93
C ALA A 40 5.45 3.43 4.87
N PRO A 41 6.77 3.66 4.85
CA PRO A 41 7.38 4.74 5.62
C PRO A 41 6.70 6.08 5.30
N VAL A 42 6.52 6.93 6.32
CA VAL A 42 5.83 8.22 6.15
C VAL A 42 6.59 9.09 5.16
N GLU A 43 7.92 9.02 5.20
CA GLU A 43 8.83 9.71 4.30
C GLU A 43 8.54 9.35 2.85
N THR A 44 8.43 8.05 2.54
CA THR A 44 8.07 7.55 1.21
C THR A 44 6.70 8.05 0.75
N ILE A 45 5.72 8.07 1.66
CA ILE A 45 4.37 8.57 1.32
C ILE A 45 4.42 10.06 0.96
N VAL A 46 5.11 10.86 1.78
CA VAL A 46 5.23 12.31 1.59
C VAL A 46 6.00 12.64 0.30
N GLU A 47 7.11 11.95 0.04
CA GLU A 47 7.89 12.10 -1.19
C GLU A 47 7.05 11.78 -2.42
N THR A 48 6.34 10.64 -2.40
CA THR A 48 5.49 10.23 -3.52
C THR A 48 4.43 11.28 -3.84
N VAL A 49 3.79 11.87 -2.82
CA VAL A 49 2.78 12.92 -3.04
C VAL A 49 3.43 14.20 -3.61
N LYS A 50 4.60 14.59 -3.12
CA LYS A 50 5.32 15.77 -3.62
C LYS A 50 5.70 15.65 -5.10
N GLU A 51 6.09 14.46 -5.55
CA GLU A 51 6.50 14.22 -6.94
C GLU A 51 5.32 14.18 -7.93
N ASN A 52 4.10 13.88 -7.47
CA ASN A 52 2.96 13.59 -8.34
C ASN A 52 1.78 14.57 -8.20
N CYS A 53 1.83 15.52 -7.28
CA CYS A 53 0.74 16.47 -7.01
C CYS A 53 1.17 17.95 -6.89
N LEU A 54 2.47 18.24 -6.96
CA LEU A 54 3.03 19.60 -7.01
C LEU A 54 3.77 19.80 -8.33
#